data_AF-A0A084SVV1-F1
#
_entry.id   AF-A0A084SVV1-F1
#
_cell.length_a   1.000
_cell.length_b   1.000
_cell.length_c   1.000
_cell.angle_alpha   90.00
_cell.angle_beta   90.00
_cell.angle_gamma   90.00
#
_symmetry.space_group_name_H-M   'P 1'
#
loop_
_entity.id
_entity.type
_entity.pdbx_description
1 polymer ?
#
loop_
_entity_poly.entity_id
_entity_poly.type
_entity_poly.pdbx_seq_one_letter_code
_entity_poly.pdbx_strand_id
1 'polypeptide(L)'
;MNRKTFAVLPGLFALLALAACSSSSKSTPSSTTDSEPTVHGKMEAPVVVNAQFEESSARVTVRFDAPATGVRVNVRGLDGLVVTSQPTLADNVNFPRDTTATYDVAYTPGAGRSHLVVSVSGEFKGAQRSRVATFAIGTPTDSQRSSNATKAEGAEGERIKVMPADTQ
;
A
#
# COMPACT_ATOMS: atom_id res chain seq x y z
N MET A 1 -6.72 10.46 -46.64
CA MET A 1 -5.78 11.61 -46.73
C MET A 1 -6.34 12.72 -45.88
N ASN A 2 -5.58 13.21 -44.89
CA ASN A 2 -5.65 14.58 -44.34
C ASN A 2 -4.55 14.73 -43.28
N ARG A 3 -3.40 15.24 -43.72
CA ARG A 3 -2.21 15.52 -42.92
C ARG A 3 -2.36 16.92 -42.30
N LYS A 4 -2.07 17.07 -41.01
CA LYS A 4 -1.81 18.39 -40.41
C LYS A 4 -0.50 18.33 -39.65
N THR A 5 0.51 18.84 -40.35
CA THR A 5 1.87 19.13 -39.93
C THR A 5 1.87 20.37 -39.04
N PHE A 6 2.58 20.36 -37.90
CA PHE A 6 2.98 21.58 -37.21
C PHE A 6 4.50 21.60 -37.04
N ALA A 7 5.06 22.78 -37.27
CA ALA A 7 6.45 23.03 -37.61
C ALA A 7 7.33 23.34 -36.38
N VAL A 8 8.61 23.08 -36.60
CA VAL A 8 9.82 23.35 -35.82
C VAL A 8 9.99 24.86 -35.53
N LEU A 9 10.56 25.22 -34.36
CA LEU A 9 11.59 26.26 -34.30
C LEU A 9 12.49 26.15 -33.04
N PRO A 10 13.82 26.18 -33.19
CA PRO A 10 14.80 26.17 -32.10
C PRO A 10 15.16 27.61 -31.65
N GLY A 11 15.57 27.79 -30.39
CA GLY A 11 15.99 29.09 -29.87
C GLY A 11 17.03 28.98 -28.76
N LEU A 12 18.26 29.33 -29.08
CA LEU A 12 19.50 29.33 -28.28
C LEU A 12 19.92 30.80 -28.05
N PHE A 13 20.07 31.27 -26.81
CA PHE A 13 20.82 32.49 -26.39
C PHE A 13 20.91 32.46 -24.84
N ALA A 14 22.03 32.12 -24.18
CA ALA A 14 23.31 32.83 -23.94
C ALA A 14 23.31 33.87 -22.78
N LEU A 15 23.86 33.44 -21.64
CA LEU A 15 24.92 34.03 -20.78
C LEU A 15 24.87 35.46 -20.15
N LEU A 16 25.45 35.53 -18.93
CA LEU A 16 25.97 36.66 -18.09
C LEU A 16 24.98 37.23 -17.03
N ALA A 17 25.32 37.55 -15.76
CA ALA A 17 26.55 37.51 -14.96
C ALA A 17 26.23 37.67 -13.44
N LEU A 18 27.26 37.45 -12.61
CA LEU A 18 27.33 37.40 -11.13
C LEU A 18 26.77 38.62 -10.36
N ALA A 19 26.18 38.36 -9.19
CA ALA A 19 26.34 39.23 -8.02
C ALA A 19 26.41 38.39 -6.73
N ALA A 20 27.48 38.61 -5.98
CA ALA A 20 27.82 37.98 -4.72
C ALA A 20 26.98 38.55 -3.57
N CYS A 21 26.67 37.71 -2.57
CA CYS A 21 26.78 38.11 -1.16
C CYS A 21 26.83 36.87 -0.25
N SER A 22 27.92 36.81 0.48
CA SER A 22 28.34 35.85 1.48
C SER A 22 27.41 35.78 2.69
N SER A 23 27.03 34.57 3.10
CA SER A 23 26.65 34.28 4.48
C SER A 23 27.32 32.98 4.92
N SER A 24 28.30 33.13 5.81
CA SER A 24 29.03 32.06 6.49
C SER A 24 28.08 31.08 7.17
N SER A 25 28.24 29.79 6.90
CA SER A 25 27.88 28.73 7.85
C SER A 25 28.65 27.45 7.56
N LYS A 26 29.66 27.25 8.40
CA LYS A 26 30.08 25.97 9.00
C LYS A 26 30.27 24.78 8.04
N SER A 27 31.53 24.53 7.74
CA SER A 27 32.04 23.34 7.07
C SER A 27 31.63 22.05 7.80
N THR A 28 30.92 21.17 7.09
CA THR A 28 30.90 19.72 7.36
C THR A 28 31.48 19.02 6.13
N PRO A 29 32.43 18.08 6.29
CA PRO A 29 33.11 17.45 5.17
C PRO A 29 32.13 16.61 4.35
N SER A 30 32.10 16.88 3.05
CA SER A 30 31.36 16.11 2.05
C SER A 30 32.03 14.75 1.87
N SER A 31 31.40 13.72 2.39
CA SER A 31 31.67 12.33 2.03
C SER A 31 30.57 11.87 1.09
N THR A 32 30.98 11.63 -0.16
CA THR A 32 30.54 10.52 -1.00
C THR A 32 29.05 10.42 -1.31
N THR A 33 28.72 10.73 -2.57
CA THR A 33 27.69 10.10 -3.40
C THR A 33 26.76 9.18 -2.62
N ASP A 34 25.64 9.74 -2.19
CA ASP A 34 24.49 9.00 -1.71
C ASP A 34 23.93 8.26 -2.94
N SER A 35 24.51 7.09 -3.22
CA SER A 35 23.80 6.06 -3.96
C SER A 35 22.59 5.73 -3.12
N GLU A 36 21.49 6.42 -3.39
CA GLU A 36 20.16 6.06 -2.91
C GLU A 36 20.07 4.53 -3.03
N PRO A 37 19.91 3.79 -1.92
CA PRO A 37 19.82 2.36 -2.01
C PRO A 37 18.59 2.10 -2.85
N THR A 38 18.77 1.62 -4.09
CA THR A 38 17.66 1.15 -4.90
C THR A 38 17.04 0.04 -4.09
N VAL A 39 15.98 0.37 -3.35
CA VAL A 39 15.23 -0.60 -2.55
C VAL A 39 14.59 -1.50 -3.58
N HIS A 40 15.29 -2.58 -3.93
CA HIS A 40 14.74 -3.69 -4.67
C HIS A 40 13.75 -4.38 -3.74
N GLY A 41 12.56 -3.79 -3.62
CA GLY A 41 11.44 -4.36 -2.89
C GLY A 41 11.15 -5.76 -3.44
N LYS A 42 10.65 -6.64 -2.57
CA LYS A 42 10.22 -7.99 -2.98
C LYS A 42 9.29 -7.87 -4.18
N MET A 43 9.57 -8.63 -5.24
CA MET A 43 8.72 -8.65 -6.42
C MET A 43 7.35 -9.24 -6.04
N GLU A 44 6.35 -8.38 -5.91
CA GLU A 44 4.99 -8.80 -5.60
C GLU A 44 4.31 -9.49 -6.80
N ALA A 45 3.23 -10.21 -6.50
CA ALA A 45 2.37 -10.77 -7.55
C ALA A 45 1.73 -9.62 -8.37
N PRO A 46 1.79 -9.67 -9.71
CA PRO A 46 1.21 -8.66 -10.61
C PRO A 46 -0.31 -8.82 -10.69
N VAL A 47 -0.99 -8.55 -9.57
CA VAL A 47 -2.45 -8.60 -9.46
C VAL A 47 -2.95 -7.32 -8.81
N VAL A 48 -4.14 -6.86 -9.18
CA VAL A 48 -4.83 -5.75 -8.53
C VAL A 48 -5.99 -6.33 -7.74
N VAL A 49 -6.05 -6.04 -6.44
CA VAL A 49 -7.14 -6.48 -5.57
C VAL A 49 -7.97 -5.27 -5.19
N ASN A 50 -9.26 -5.32 -5.47
CA ASN A 50 -10.25 -4.34 -5.06
C ASN A 50 -11.32 -5.05 -4.23
N ALA A 51 -11.93 -4.31 -3.30
CA ALA A 51 -13.03 -4.82 -2.51
C ALA A 51 -14.12 -3.75 -2.40
N GLN A 52 -15.37 -4.17 -2.59
CA GLN A 52 -16.55 -3.36 -2.33
C GLN A 52 -17.25 -3.93 -1.12
N PHE A 53 -17.58 -3.08 -0.15
CA PHE A 53 -18.11 -3.48 1.15
C PHE A 53 -19.58 -3.12 1.28
N GLU A 54 -20.35 -4.07 1.78
CA GLU A 54 -21.72 -3.89 2.27
C GLU A 54 -21.75 -4.16 3.78
N GLU A 55 -22.94 -4.18 4.38
CA GLU A 55 -23.10 -4.30 5.84
C GLU A 55 -22.55 -5.63 6.39
N SER A 56 -22.79 -6.74 5.68
CA SER A 56 -22.39 -8.10 6.08
C SER A 56 -21.75 -8.92 4.96
N SER A 57 -21.41 -8.27 3.85
CA SER A 57 -20.81 -8.91 2.68
C SER A 57 -19.75 -8.02 2.06
N ALA A 58 -18.76 -8.62 1.40
CA ALA A 58 -17.78 -7.95 0.56
C ALA A 58 -17.71 -8.62 -0.80
N ARG A 59 -17.71 -7.84 -1.85
CA ARG A 59 -17.34 -8.28 -3.19
C ARG A 59 -15.86 -8.02 -3.43
N VAL A 60 -15.06 -9.08 -3.39
CA VAL A 60 -13.62 -9.03 -3.67
C VAL A 60 -13.39 -9.29 -5.14
N THR A 61 -12.73 -8.36 -5.81
CA THR A 61 -12.38 -8.46 -7.23
C THR A 61 -10.86 -8.52 -7.38
N VAL A 62 -10.36 -9.59 -7.99
CA VAL A 62 -8.93 -9.78 -8.26
C VAL A 62 -8.70 -9.75 -9.77
N ARG A 63 -7.96 -8.75 -10.25
CA ARG A 63 -7.52 -8.65 -11.65
C ARG A 63 -6.09 -9.15 -11.78
N PHE A 64 -5.85 -10.04 -12.73
CA PHE A 64 -4.54 -10.63 -13.01
C PHE A 64 -3.86 -9.90 -14.17
N ASP A 65 -2.79 -9.16 -13.93
CA ASP A 65 -2.09 -8.39 -14.98
C ASP A 65 -1.07 -9.25 -15.77
N ALA A 66 -0.80 -10.47 -15.29
CA ALA A 66 0.05 -11.49 -15.89
C ALA A 66 -0.63 -12.86 -15.79
N PRO A 67 -0.31 -13.83 -16.67
CA PRO A 67 -0.79 -15.20 -16.50
C PRO A 67 -0.27 -15.78 -15.19
N ALA A 68 -1.12 -16.58 -14.54
CA ALA A 68 -0.85 -17.15 -13.23
C ALA A 68 -1.26 -18.62 -13.17
N THR A 69 -0.45 -19.43 -12.49
CA THR A 69 -0.71 -20.86 -12.27
C THR A 69 -0.64 -21.23 -10.81
N GLY A 70 -1.42 -22.23 -10.41
CA GLY A 70 -1.47 -22.71 -9.03
C GLY A 70 -1.85 -21.61 -8.03
N VAL A 71 -2.76 -20.72 -8.43
CA VAL A 71 -3.16 -19.58 -7.62
C VAL A 71 -4.01 -20.03 -6.45
N ARG A 72 -3.66 -19.54 -5.28
CA ARG A 72 -4.43 -19.60 -4.05
C ARG A 72 -4.84 -18.20 -3.61
N VAL A 73 -6.12 -18.02 -3.35
CA VAL A 73 -6.70 -16.77 -2.82
C VAL A 73 -7.31 -17.09 -1.48
N ASN A 74 -6.79 -16.49 -0.41
CA ASN A 74 -7.33 -16.63 0.94
C ASN A 74 -7.80 -15.27 1.46
N VAL A 75 -8.80 -15.33 2.33
CA VAL A 75 -9.34 -14.18 3.04
C VAL A 75 -9.36 -14.48 4.53
N ARG A 76 -8.98 -13.47 5.32
CA ARG A 76 -9.04 -13.52 6.78
C ARG A 76 -9.52 -12.20 7.34
N GLY A 77 -10.27 -12.26 8.44
CA GLY A 77 -10.63 -11.09 9.23
C GLY A 77 -9.61 -10.83 10.33
N LEU A 78 -9.41 -9.55 10.64
CA LEU A 78 -8.64 -9.07 11.78
C LEU A 78 -9.49 -8.11 12.61
N ASP A 79 -9.06 -7.83 13.84
CA ASP A 79 -9.68 -6.85 14.74
C ASP A 79 -11.18 -7.12 14.96
N GLY A 80 -11.50 -8.38 15.25
CA GLY A 80 -12.87 -8.83 15.56
C GLY A 80 -13.77 -9.11 14.35
N LEU A 81 -13.31 -8.87 13.12
CA LEU A 81 -14.06 -9.31 11.94
C LEU A 81 -13.96 -10.82 11.76
N VAL A 82 -15.11 -11.46 11.62
CA VAL A 82 -15.21 -12.90 11.43
C VAL A 82 -15.71 -13.17 10.01
N VAL A 83 -14.88 -13.84 9.21
CA VAL A 83 -15.29 -14.32 7.89
C VAL A 83 -16.17 -15.55 8.08
N THR A 84 -17.41 -15.49 7.60
CA THR A 84 -18.41 -16.56 7.75
C THR A 84 -18.53 -17.41 6.49
N SER A 85 -18.09 -16.90 5.33
CA SER A 85 -17.95 -17.69 4.11
C SER A 85 -16.68 -18.56 4.12
N GLN A 86 -16.51 -19.34 3.05
CA GLN A 86 -15.28 -20.12 2.86
C GLN A 86 -14.06 -19.17 2.81
N PRO A 87 -13.01 -19.38 3.64
CA PRO A 87 -11.86 -18.48 3.70
C PRO A 87 -10.94 -18.63 2.49
N THR A 88 -10.94 -19.81 1.85
CA THR A 88 -10.19 -20.07 0.61
C THR A 88 -11.13 -19.89 -0.57
N LEU A 89 -10.94 -18.80 -1.32
CA LEU A 89 -11.79 -18.43 -2.46
C LEU A 89 -11.38 -19.12 -3.76
N ALA A 90 -10.09 -19.45 -3.88
CA ALA A 90 -9.54 -20.24 -4.96
C ALA A 90 -8.36 -21.06 -4.41
N ASP A 91 -8.26 -22.32 -4.84
CA ASP A 91 -7.14 -23.18 -4.52
C ASP A 91 -6.63 -23.89 -5.77
N ASN A 92 -5.34 -23.73 -6.05
CA ASN A 92 -4.66 -24.30 -7.21
C ASN A 92 -5.34 -24.00 -8.57
N VAL A 93 -5.81 -22.76 -8.76
CA VAL A 93 -6.51 -22.32 -9.98
C VAL A 93 -5.55 -21.59 -10.93
N ASN A 94 -5.76 -21.74 -12.23
CA ASN A 94 -4.99 -21.04 -13.25
C ASN A 94 -5.80 -19.87 -13.83
N PHE A 95 -5.16 -18.72 -13.99
CA PHE A 95 -5.77 -17.52 -14.54
C PHE A 95 -4.99 -17.01 -15.75
N PRO A 96 -5.64 -16.79 -16.91
CA PRO A 96 -5.04 -16.07 -18.02
C PRO A 96 -4.73 -14.62 -17.65
N ARG A 97 -3.89 -13.99 -18.47
CA ARG A 97 -3.65 -12.55 -18.38
C ARG A 97 -4.95 -11.75 -18.55
N ASP A 98 -5.03 -10.61 -17.88
CA ASP A 98 -6.11 -9.62 -17.93
C ASP A 98 -7.48 -10.19 -17.51
N THR A 99 -7.47 -11.35 -16.83
CA THR A 99 -8.67 -11.97 -16.27
C THR A 99 -9.04 -11.32 -14.95
N THR A 100 -10.35 -11.18 -14.72
CA THR A 100 -10.90 -10.69 -13.45
C THR A 100 -11.71 -11.80 -12.79
N ALA A 101 -11.33 -12.16 -11.57
CA ALA A 101 -12.09 -13.09 -10.73
C ALA A 101 -12.83 -12.30 -9.65
N THR A 102 -14.11 -12.61 -9.46
CA THR A 102 -14.95 -11.96 -8.45
C THR A 102 -15.43 -12.99 -7.46
N TYR A 103 -15.34 -12.65 -6.19
CA TYR A 103 -15.71 -13.51 -5.08
C TYR A 103 -16.57 -12.74 -4.10
N ASP A 104 -17.71 -13.31 -3.72
CA ASP A 104 -18.55 -12.77 -2.67
C ASP A 104 -18.13 -13.41 -1.33
N VAL A 105 -17.81 -12.57 -0.35
CA VAL A 105 -17.31 -12.95 0.97
C VAL A 105 -18.33 -12.51 2.01
N ALA A 106 -18.89 -13.44 2.75
CA ALA A 106 -19.76 -13.12 3.88
C ALA A 106 -18.92 -12.92 5.14
N TYR A 107 -19.25 -11.91 5.92
CA TYR A 107 -18.59 -11.65 7.20
C TYR A 107 -19.53 -11.05 8.23
N THR A 108 -19.16 -11.21 9.49
CA THR A 108 -19.72 -10.48 10.61
C THR A 108 -18.74 -9.37 11.01
N PRO A 109 -19.14 -8.08 10.92
CA PRO A 109 -18.26 -6.99 11.31
C PRO A 109 -17.98 -7.03 12.82
N GLY A 110 -16.75 -6.69 13.20
CA GLY A 110 -16.37 -6.53 14.60
C GLY A 110 -16.82 -5.19 15.16
N ALA A 111 -16.66 -5.00 16.48
CA ALA A 111 -16.90 -3.70 17.10
C ALA A 111 -15.81 -2.71 16.66
N GLY A 112 -16.21 -1.61 16.01
CA GLY A 112 -15.30 -0.55 15.57
C GLY A 112 -14.75 -0.72 14.16
N ARG A 113 -13.48 -0.34 13.98
CA ARG A 113 -12.74 -0.57 12.73
C ARG A 113 -12.15 -1.96 12.77
N SER A 114 -12.52 -2.75 11.78
CA SER A 114 -11.93 -4.05 11.53
C SER A 114 -11.20 -4.09 10.20
N HIS A 115 -10.47 -5.16 9.92
CA HIS A 115 -9.76 -5.30 8.65
C HIS A 115 -10.05 -6.64 7.97
N LEU A 116 -10.34 -6.57 6.68
CA LEU A 116 -10.37 -7.73 5.79
C LEU A 116 -9.04 -7.82 5.06
N VAL A 117 -8.38 -8.96 5.19
CA VAL A 117 -7.10 -9.23 4.52
C VAL A 117 -7.31 -10.27 3.45
N VAL A 118 -6.95 -9.92 2.21
CA VAL A 118 -6.96 -10.80 1.05
C VAL A 118 -5.51 -11.10 0.68
N SER A 119 -5.14 -12.37 0.68
CA SER A 119 -3.82 -12.82 0.23
C SER A 119 -3.97 -13.63 -1.04
N VAL A 120 -3.24 -13.22 -2.07
CA VAL A 120 -3.11 -13.94 -3.35
C VAL A 120 -1.69 -14.47 -3.44
N SER A 121 -1.54 -15.76 -3.72
CA SER A 121 -0.23 -16.39 -3.95
C SER A 121 -0.31 -17.36 -5.12
N GLY A 122 0.75 -17.47 -5.89
CA GLY A 122 0.83 -18.41 -7.00
C GLY A 122 2.09 -18.18 -7.83
N GLU A 123 2.21 -18.90 -8.92
CA GLU A 123 3.31 -18.70 -9.85
C GLU A 123 2.95 -17.63 -10.89
N PHE A 124 3.79 -16.61 -10.99
CA PHE A 124 3.64 -15.50 -11.94
C PHE A 124 4.95 -15.30 -12.68
N LYS A 125 4.90 -15.34 -14.02
CA LYS A 125 6.10 -15.20 -14.88
C LYS A 125 7.23 -16.18 -14.50
N GLY A 126 6.88 -17.42 -14.15
CA GLY A 126 7.85 -18.48 -13.82
C GLY A 126 8.41 -18.45 -12.39
N ALA A 127 7.89 -17.59 -11.51
CA ALA A 127 8.35 -17.50 -10.12
C ALA A 127 7.17 -17.45 -9.14
N GLN A 128 7.33 -18.05 -7.96
CA GLN A 128 6.36 -17.92 -6.88
C GLN A 128 6.33 -16.47 -6.38
N ARG A 129 5.14 -15.87 -6.39
CA ARG A 129 4.91 -14.51 -5.89
C ARG A 129 3.62 -14.45 -5.09
N SER A 130 3.57 -13.48 -4.20
CA SER A 130 2.38 -13.19 -3.42
C SER A 130 2.09 -11.70 -3.38
N ARG A 131 0.82 -11.37 -3.13
CA ARG A 131 0.35 -10.02 -2.83
C ARG A 131 -0.67 -10.11 -1.71
N VAL A 132 -0.57 -9.20 -0.76
CA VAL A 132 -1.53 -9.07 0.34
C VAL A 132 -2.15 -7.69 0.26
N ALA A 133 -3.48 -7.64 0.24
CA ALA A 133 -4.25 -6.41 0.31
C ALA A 133 -5.07 -6.42 1.59
N THR A 134 -5.04 -5.30 2.32
CA THR A 134 -5.78 -5.11 3.57
C THR A 134 -6.74 -3.96 3.39
N PHE A 135 -8.00 -4.19 3.75
CA PHE A 135 -9.06 -3.21 3.64
C PHE A 135 -9.68 -2.98 5.01
N ALA A 136 -9.86 -1.71 5.36
CA ALA A 136 -10.54 -1.34 6.59
C ALA A 136 -12.06 -1.33 6.38
N ILE A 137 -12.78 -1.89 7.36
CA ILE A 137 -14.25 -1.98 7.38
C ILE A 137 -14.73 -1.34 8.68
N GLY A 138 -15.83 -0.61 8.60
CA GLY A 138 -16.44 0.06 9.74
C GLY A 138 -15.72 1.34 10.16
N THR A 139 -16.21 1.95 11.23
CA THR A 139 -15.67 3.19 11.80
C THR A 139 -14.86 2.91 13.05
N PRO A 140 -13.65 3.49 13.20
CA PRO A 140 -12.87 3.27 14.41
C PRO A 140 -13.60 3.76 15.66
N THR A 141 -13.53 2.98 16.74
CA THR A 141 -14.03 3.41 18.06
C THR A 141 -13.16 4.52 18.64
N ASP A 142 -13.63 5.21 19.67
CA ASP A 142 -12.85 6.26 20.33
C ASP A 142 -11.55 5.72 20.93
N SER A 143 -11.58 4.50 21.49
CA SER A 143 -10.38 3.80 21.96
C SER A 143 -9.38 3.53 20.82
N GLN A 144 -9.84 3.17 19.63
CA GLN A 144 -9.00 2.95 18.44
C GLN A 144 -8.49 4.26 17.81
N ARG A 145 -9.23 5.36 17.96
CA ARG A 145 -8.76 6.70 17.57
C ARG A 145 -7.66 7.19 18.50
N SER A 146 -7.83 6.99 19.81
CA SER A 146 -6.87 7.41 20.83
C SER A 146 -5.54 6.64 20.77
N SER A 147 -5.53 5.37 20.37
CA SER A 147 -4.29 4.59 20.25
C SER A 147 -3.38 5.04 19.09
N ASN A 148 -3.93 5.74 18.10
CA ASN A 148 -3.16 6.44 17.06
C ASN A 148 -2.72 7.85 17.50
N ALA A 149 -3.24 8.35 18.63
CA ALA A 149 -2.99 9.68 19.15
C ALA A 149 -2.08 9.62 20.38
N THR A 150 -0.87 9.05 20.26
CA THR A 150 0.19 9.41 21.22
C THR A 150 0.80 10.74 20.82
N LYS A 151 0.10 11.82 21.12
CA LYS A 151 0.69 13.13 21.36
C LYS A 151 0.26 13.55 22.76
N ALA A 152 1.00 13.10 23.76
CA ALA A 152 0.96 13.72 25.07
C ALA A 152 1.69 15.06 24.95
N GLU A 153 0.93 16.16 24.92
CA GLU A 153 1.47 17.50 25.17
C GLU A 153 1.63 17.65 26.68
N GLY A 154 2.87 17.81 27.15
CA GLY A 154 3.12 18.27 28.51
C GLY A 154 2.65 19.71 28.70
N ALA A 155 2.52 20.16 29.95
CA ALA A 155 2.06 21.51 30.31
C ALA A 155 2.88 22.67 29.70
N GLU A 156 4.01 22.38 29.03
CA GLU A 156 4.89 23.35 28.36
C GLU A 156 5.12 23.03 26.86
N GLY A 157 4.32 22.14 26.25
CA GLY A 157 4.40 21.85 24.81
C GLY A 157 5.55 20.91 24.38
N GLU A 158 6.27 20.31 25.31
CA GLU A 158 7.27 19.27 25.00
C GLU A 158 6.62 17.89 24.76
N ARG A 159 7.13 17.17 23.76
CA ARG A 159 6.73 15.79 23.43
C ARG A 159 7.32 14.83 24.46
N ILE A 160 6.49 14.31 25.37
CA ILE A 160 6.93 13.33 26.36
C ILE A 160 6.53 11.92 25.90
N LYS A 161 7.50 11.04 25.67
CA LYS A 161 7.28 9.61 25.46
C LYS A 161 7.16 8.93 26.83
N VAL A 162 5.92 8.65 27.26
CA VAL A 162 5.67 7.90 28.49
C VAL A 162 5.88 6.40 28.21
N MET A 163 6.83 5.77 28.90
CA MET A 163 6.96 4.32 28.92
C MET A 163 6.14 3.76 30.08
N PRO A 164 5.37 2.67 29.89
CA PRO A 164 4.71 2.00 31.00
C PRO A 164 5.77 1.44 31.95
N ALA A 165 5.57 1.64 33.25
CA ALA A 165 6.42 1.08 34.28
C ALA A 165 6.14 -0.42 34.41
N ASP A 166 7.16 -1.25 34.18
CA ASP A 166 7.11 -2.66 34.58
C ASP A 166 6.87 -2.71 36.09
N THR A 167 5.73 -3.27 36.49
CA THR A 167 5.48 -3.60 37.89
C THR A 167 5.91 -5.05 38.07
N GLN A 168 6.95 -5.26 38.88
CA GLN A 168 7.45 -6.59 39.28
C GLN A 168 6.40 -7.39 40.04
#